data_AF-A0A7W1HZ65-F1
#
_entry.id   AF-A0A7W1HZ65-F1
#
_cell.length_a   1.000
_cell.length_b   1.000
_cell.length_c   1.000
_cell.angle_alpha   90.00
_cell.angle_beta   90.00
_cell.angle_gamma   90.00
#
_symmetry.space_group_name_H-M   'P 1'
#
loop_
_entity.id
_entity.type
_entity.pdbx_description
1 polymer ?
#
loop_
_entity_poly.entity_id
_entity_poly.type
_entity_poly.pdbx_seq_one_letter_code
_entity_poly.pdbx_strand_id
1 'polypeptide(L)'
;MSKPWTLDPDRLFDPNPARRSVARSLYTEVEDLPIVGPHGHVPPALLADPEATLGTPAELFIIPDHYVFRMLYSQGVPMEDIGVPTVDDTPIEKDHRRAWQRFCENFHLLRATPTGLWLSDELINVFGVTERLTGENAQGIYDHLQERLASPEYAPRALFETFGV
;
A
#
# COMPACT_ATOMS: atom_id res chain seq x y z
N MET A 1 2.65 19.98 -17.42
CA MET A 1 2.32 18.61 -16.99
C MET A 1 3.24 18.27 -15.83
N SER A 2 2.72 17.78 -14.71
CA SER A 2 3.53 17.33 -13.57
C SER A 2 4.38 16.12 -13.98
N LYS A 3 5.56 15.98 -13.38
CA LYS A 3 6.41 14.79 -13.58
C LYS A 3 5.69 13.57 -12.97
N PRO A 4 5.66 12.40 -13.65
CA PRO A 4 5.07 11.19 -13.07
C PRO A 4 5.72 10.83 -11.74
N TRP A 5 4.92 10.32 -10.81
CA TRP A 5 5.38 9.78 -9.55
C TRP A 5 6.08 8.45 -9.81
N THR A 6 7.39 8.43 -9.63
CA THR A 6 8.24 7.27 -9.90
C THR A 6 9.15 7.00 -8.71
N LEU A 7 9.56 5.75 -8.54
CA LEU A 7 10.61 5.36 -7.62
C LEU A 7 11.97 5.34 -8.30
N ASP A 8 13.00 5.76 -7.57
CA ASP A 8 14.38 5.61 -8.05
C ASP A 8 14.75 4.12 -8.05
N PRO A 9 15.28 3.58 -9.17
CA PRO A 9 15.74 2.19 -9.20
C PRO A 9 16.90 1.93 -8.22
N ASP A 10 17.67 2.95 -7.83
CA ASP A 10 18.73 2.86 -6.82
C ASP A 10 18.27 3.25 -5.40
N ARG A 11 16.96 3.29 -5.14
CA ARG A 11 16.44 3.61 -3.80
C ARG A 11 17.07 2.69 -2.75
N LEU A 12 17.34 3.25 -1.57
CA LEU A 12 17.99 2.58 -0.42
C LEU A 12 19.50 2.29 -0.58
N PHE A 13 20.10 2.46 -1.76
CA PHE A 13 21.55 2.33 -1.91
C PHE A 13 22.32 3.54 -1.37
N ASP A 14 23.59 3.33 -1.04
CA ASP A 14 24.48 4.38 -0.55
C ASP A 14 24.63 5.50 -1.61
N PRO A 15 24.66 6.79 -1.21
CA PRO A 15 24.85 7.90 -2.14
C PRO A 15 26.22 7.90 -2.84
N ASN A 16 27.23 7.25 -2.26
CA ASN A 16 28.57 7.11 -2.83
C ASN A 16 28.53 6.24 -4.11
N PRO A 17 28.99 6.75 -5.28
CA PRO A 17 28.89 6.03 -6.54
C PRO A 17 29.55 4.65 -6.57
N ALA A 18 30.71 4.50 -5.92
CA ALA A 18 31.43 3.22 -5.89
C ALA A 18 30.66 2.16 -5.08
N ARG A 19 30.09 2.57 -3.93
CA ARG A 19 29.26 1.67 -3.10
C ARG A 19 27.94 1.32 -3.77
N ARG A 20 27.28 2.32 -4.38
CA ARG A 20 26.04 2.12 -5.15
C ARG A 20 26.22 1.12 -6.29
N SER A 21 27.31 1.23 -7.04
CA SER A 21 27.60 0.31 -8.15
C SER A 21 27.73 -1.14 -7.67
N VAL A 22 28.38 -1.37 -6.52
CA VAL A 22 28.47 -2.71 -5.92
C VAL A 22 27.10 -3.18 -5.45
N ALA A 23 26.34 -2.33 -4.74
CA ALA A 23 25.00 -2.66 -4.27
C ALA A 23 24.05 -3.04 -5.42
N ARG A 24 24.05 -2.27 -6.50
CA ARG A 24 23.27 -2.56 -7.71
C ARG A 24 23.67 -3.91 -8.32
N SER A 25 24.96 -4.17 -8.46
CA SER A 25 25.45 -5.43 -9.03
C SER A 25 24.98 -6.63 -8.20
N LEU A 26 25.02 -6.52 -6.87
CA LEU A 26 24.52 -7.59 -5.98
C LEU A 26 23.01 -7.73 -6.03
N TYR A 27 22.27 -6.63 -6.10
CA TYR A 27 20.81 -6.64 -6.16
C TYR A 27 20.30 -7.27 -7.45
N THR A 28 20.91 -6.97 -8.60
CA THR A 28 20.50 -7.55 -9.90
C THR A 28 20.66 -9.07 -9.95
N GLU A 29 21.56 -9.67 -9.17
CA GLU A 29 21.66 -11.13 -9.06
C GLU A 29 20.50 -11.78 -8.29
N VAL A 30 19.72 -10.99 -7.55
CA VAL A 30 18.70 -11.51 -6.62
C VAL A 30 17.31 -10.89 -6.78
N GLU A 31 17.14 -9.81 -7.55
CA GLU A 31 15.89 -9.04 -7.62
C GLU A 31 14.70 -9.84 -8.17
N ASP A 32 14.97 -10.84 -9.01
CA ASP A 32 13.96 -11.72 -9.62
C ASP A 32 13.81 -13.10 -8.91
N LEU A 33 14.46 -13.30 -7.76
CA LEU A 33 14.31 -14.55 -7.01
C LEU A 33 12.91 -14.64 -6.38
N PRO A 34 12.32 -15.86 -6.29
CA PRO A 34 11.04 -16.06 -5.60
C PRO A 34 11.07 -15.59 -4.16
N ILE A 35 9.94 -15.04 -3.70
CA ILE A 35 9.78 -14.56 -2.33
C ILE A 35 9.53 -15.75 -1.41
N VAL A 36 10.43 -15.98 -0.45
CA VAL A 36 10.21 -16.97 0.61
C VAL A 36 9.70 -16.26 1.86
N GLY A 37 8.40 -16.40 2.14
CA GLY A 37 7.73 -15.86 3.33
C GLY A 37 7.44 -16.92 4.40
N PRO A 38 8.42 -17.34 5.23
CA PRO A 38 8.24 -18.44 6.18
C PRO A 38 7.34 -18.09 7.38
N HIS A 39 6.99 -16.80 7.54
CA HIS A 39 6.12 -16.30 8.59
C HIS A 39 5.33 -15.09 8.09
N GLY A 40 4.03 -15.08 8.35
CA GLY A 40 3.13 -13.99 7.98
C GLY A 40 1.74 -14.18 8.58
N HIS A 41 0.90 -13.17 8.42
CA HIS A 41 -0.45 -13.12 8.99
C HIS A 41 -1.54 -12.86 7.95
N VAL A 42 -1.25 -13.17 6.67
CA VAL A 42 -2.27 -13.08 5.61
C VAL A 42 -3.40 -14.07 5.91
N PRO A 43 -4.67 -13.64 5.91
CA PRO A 43 -5.80 -14.54 6.16
C PRO A 43 -5.81 -15.70 5.14
N PRO A 44 -5.79 -16.96 5.59
CA PRO A 44 -5.75 -18.11 4.67
C PRO A 44 -7.00 -18.22 3.79
N ALA A 45 -8.12 -17.63 4.24
CA ALA A 45 -9.36 -17.58 3.46
C ALA A 45 -9.18 -16.88 2.11
N LEU A 46 -8.30 -15.87 2.01
CA LEU A 46 -8.01 -15.18 0.75
C LEU A 46 -7.43 -16.11 -0.32
N LEU A 47 -6.70 -17.15 0.08
CA LEU A 47 -6.12 -18.13 -0.83
C LEU A 47 -6.98 -19.40 -0.94
N ALA A 48 -7.80 -19.71 0.06
CA ALA A 48 -8.67 -20.89 0.05
C ALA A 48 -9.92 -20.70 -0.82
N ASP A 49 -10.50 -19.51 -0.82
CA ASP A 49 -11.69 -19.17 -1.59
C ASP A 49 -11.30 -18.62 -2.98
N PRO A 50 -11.68 -19.26 -4.10
CA PRO A 50 -11.41 -18.76 -5.44
C PRO A 50 -12.09 -17.42 -5.76
N GLU A 51 -13.18 -17.06 -5.05
CA GLU A 51 -13.92 -15.82 -5.25
C GLU A 51 -13.53 -14.71 -4.26
N ALA A 52 -12.51 -14.95 -3.42
CA ALA A 52 -12.03 -13.95 -2.48
C ALA A 52 -11.55 -12.69 -3.21
N THR A 53 -11.84 -11.53 -2.61
CA THR A 53 -11.36 -10.22 -3.08
C THR A 53 -10.61 -9.52 -1.96
N LEU A 54 -9.78 -8.54 -2.32
CA LEU A 54 -9.08 -7.67 -1.36
C LEU A 54 -9.97 -6.52 -0.85
N GLY A 55 -11.23 -6.46 -1.27
CA GLY A 55 -12.18 -5.42 -0.89
C GLY A 55 -11.88 -4.07 -1.54
N THR A 56 -12.20 -3.01 -0.80
CA THR A 56 -12.00 -1.61 -1.19
C THR A 56 -10.59 -1.11 -0.84
N PRO A 57 -10.15 0.05 -1.38
CA PRO A 57 -8.89 0.67 -0.99
C PRO A 57 -8.73 0.88 0.53
N ALA A 58 -9.80 1.22 1.26
CA ALA A 58 -9.72 1.39 2.71
C ALA A 58 -9.53 0.04 3.44
N GLU A 59 -10.19 -1.02 2.98
CA GLU A 59 -10.06 -2.37 3.54
C GLU A 59 -8.69 -3.00 3.26
N LEU A 60 -8.03 -2.61 2.17
CA LEU A 60 -6.69 -3.08 1.84
C LEU A 60 -5.59 -2.27 2.55
N PHE A 61 -5.62 -0.94 2.46
CA PHE A 61 -4.48 -0.10 2.82
C PHE A 61 -4.57 0.59 4.20
N ILE A 62 -5.77 0.70 4.78
CA ILE A 62 -5.99 1.56 5.96
C ILE A 62 -6.42 0.73 7.16
N ILE A 63 -7.58 0.09 7.05
CA ILE A 63 -8.26 -0.56 8.18
C ILE A 63 -7.39 -1.66 8.83
N PRO A 64 -6.71 -2.55 8.08
CA PRO A 64 -5.92 -3.61 8.70
C PRO A 64 -4.49 -3.17 9.07
N ASP A 65 -3.98 -2.05 8.54
CA ASP A 65 -2.57 -1.65 8.72
C ASP A 65 -2.37 -0.73 9.93
N HIS A 66 -1.89 -1.33 11.01
CA HIS A 66 -1.58 -0.63 12.24
C HIS A 66 -0.42 0.37 12.14
N TYR A 67 0.45 0.31 11.13
CA TYR A 67 1.43 1.37 10.90
C TYR A 67 0.75 2.63 10.37
N VAL A 68 -0.24 2.49 9.48
CA VAL A 68 -1.01 3.60 8.91
C VAL A 68 -1.87 4.25 9.97
N PHE A 69 -2.78 3.51 10.61
CA PHE A 69 -3.69 4.14 11.58
C PHE A 69 -2.97 4.63 12.84
N ARG A 70 -1.83 4.04 13.25
CA ARG A 70 -1.02 4.57 14.37
C ARG A 70 -0.40 5.93 14.03
N MET A 71 0.02 6.14 12.78
CA MET A 71 0.52 7.45 12.34
C MET A 71 -0.60 8.50 12.42
N LEU A 72 -1.77 8.21 11.86
CA LEU A 72 -2.93 9.11 11.87
C LEU A 72 -3.39 9.42 13.30
N TYR A 73 -3.51 8.39 14.14
CA TYR A 73 -3.89 8.54 15.54
C TYR A 73 -2.89 9.40 16.32
N SER A 74 -1.59 9.28 16.04
CA SER A 74 -0.56 10.12 16.67
C SER A 74 -0.73 11.62 16.36
N GLN A 75 -1.44 11.97 15.29
CA GLN A 75 -1.75 13.34 14.90
C GLN A 75 -3.19 13.76 15.26
N GLY A 76 -3.91 12.94 16.05
CA GLY A 76 -5.24 13.27 16.55
C GLY A 76 -6.41 12.82 15.67
N VAL A 77 -6.18 11.95 14.67
CA VAL A 77 -7.26 11.32 13.90
C VAL A 77 -7.77 10.08 14.65
N PRO A 78 -9.02 10.05 15.14
CA PRO A 78 -9.57 8.86 15.80
C PRO A 78 -9.58 7.65 14.86
N MET A 79 -9.44 6.44 15.40
CA MET A 79 -9.37 5.21 14.58
C MET A 79 -10.73 4.87 13.97
N GLU A 80 -11.81 5.15 14.70
CA GLU A 80 -13.19 5.02 14.26
C GLU A 80 -13.51 5.94 13.06
N ASP A 81 -12.86 7.09 12.96
CA ASP A 81 -13.01 8.06 11.85
C ASP A 81 -12.45 7.53 10.51
N ILE A 82 -11.67 6.45 10.54
CA ILE A 82 -11.08 5.78 9.37
C ILE A 82 -11.51 4.31 9.27
N GLY A 83 -12.57 3.91 9.97
CA GLY A 83 -13.22 2.61 9.82
C GLY A 83 -12.55 1.45 10.59
N VAL A 84 -11.61 1.73 11.50
CA VAL A 84 -11.01 0.68 12.33
C VAL A 84 -12.03 0.19 13.36
N PRO A 85 -12.30 -1.12 13.46
CA PRO A 85 -13.25 -1.67 14.43
C PRO A 85 -12.88 -1.39 15.89
N THR A 86 -13.90 -1.15 16.72
CA THR A 86 -13.78 -0.86 18.15
C THR A 86 -14.24 -2.07 18.98
N VAL A 87 -13.74 -2.18 20.22
CA VAL A 87 -14.11 -3.27 21.14
C VAL A 87 -15.41 -2.97 21.89
N ASP A 88 -15.76 -1.70 22.02
CA ASP A 88 -16.88 -1.19 22.81
C ASP A 88 -18.09 -0.78 21.96
N ASP A 89 -18.14 -1.24 20.70
CA ASP A 89 -19.20 -0.92 19.72
C ASP A 89 -19.36 0.58 19.42
N THR A 90 -18.33 1.40 19.70
CA THR A 90 -18.29 2.80 19.27
C THR A 90 -18.51 2.87 17.74
N PRO A 91 -19.46 3.71 17.26
CA PRO A 91 -19.74 3.83 15.83
C PRO A 91 -18.50 4.21 15.02
N ILE A 92 -18.27 3.51 13.92
CA ILE A 92 -17.16 3.75 12.99
C ILE A 92 -17.65 4.38 11.68
N GLU A 93 -16.77 5.09 11.00
CA GLU A 93 -16.99 5.54 9.63
C GLU A 93 -17.15 4.33 8.70
N LYS A 94 -18.29 4.26 8.01
CA LYS A 94 -18.64 3.17 7.08
C LYS A 94 -18.44 3.57 5.63
N ASP A 95 -18.29 4.87 5.36
CA ASP A 95 -17.95 5.37 4.04
C ASP A 95 -16.44 5.25 3.81
N HIS A 96 -16.04 4.20 3.11
CA HIS A 96 -14.64 3.92 2.81
C HIS A 96 -13.98 5.03 1.96
N ARG A 97 -14.76 5.83 1.22
CA ARG A 97 -14.22 6.98 0.50
C ARG A 97 -13.84 8.12 1.44
N ARG A 98 -14.56 8.30 2.55
CA ARG A 98 -14.20 9.26 3.60
C ARG A 98 -12.98 8.82 4.39
N ALA A 99 -12.88 7.54 4.73
CA ALA A 99 -11.69 6.97 5.35
C ALA A 99 -10.46 7.17 4.45
N TRP A 100 -10.59 6.88 3.15
CA TRP A 100 -9.56 7.11 2.15
C TRP A 100 -9.19 8.59 2.00
N GLN A 101 -10.17 9.50 1.92
CA GLN A 101 -9.95 10.94 1.83
C GLN A 101 -9.09 11.43 3.01
N ARG A 102 -9.45 11.06 4.24
CA ARG A 102 -8.71 11.43 5.46
C ARG A 102 -7.28 10.90 5.44
N PHE A 103 -7.09 9.65 5.01
CA PHE A 103 -5.75 9.09 4.84
C PHE A 103 -4.92 9.89 3.84
N CYS A 104 -5.49 10.23 2.68
CA CYS A 104 -4.78 10.94 1.60
C CYS A 104 -4.40 12.38 1.99
N GLU A 105 -5.27 13.09 2.71
CA GLU A 105 -4.98 14.42 3.28
C GLU A 105 -3.77 14.37 4.22
N ASN A 106 -3.60 13.25 4.91
CA ASN A 106 -2.55 13.00 5.90
C ASN A 106 -1.37 12.17 5.37
N PHE A 107 -1.37 11.78 4.09
CA PHE A 107 -0.33 10.92 3.51
C PHE A 107 1.08 11.52 3.63
N HIS A 108 1.17 12.85 3.71
CA HIS A 108 2.42 13.58 3.91
C HIS A 108 3.12 13.25 5.25
N LEU A 109 2.42 12.73 6.25
CA LEU A 109 2.99 12.30 7.54
C LEU A 109 3.89 11.08 7.41
N LEU A 110 3.71 10.28 6.36
CA LEU A 110 4.51 9.07 6.09
C LEU A 110 5.84 9.38 5.38
N ARG A 111 6.17 10.65 5.16
CA ARG A 111 7.46 11.04 4.57
C ARG A 111 8.61 10.55 5.46
N ALA A 112 9.59 9.92 4.82
CA ALA A 112 10.77 9.34 5.47
C ALA A 112 10.47 8.21 6.46
N THR A 113 9.29 7.57 6.39
CA THR A 113 8.99 6.33 7.11
C THR A 113 9.07 5.12 6.17
N PRO A 114 9.34 3.91 6.70
CA PRO A 114 9.23 2.68 5.90
C PRO A 114 7.84 2.49 5.29
N THR A 115 6.78 2.79 6.04
CA THR A 115 5.39 2.72 5.56
C THR A 115 5.16 3.60 4.34
N GLY A 116 5.72 4.83 4.32
CA GLY A 116 5.65 5.69 3.15
C GLY A 116 6.38 5.12 1.93
N LEU A 117 7.48 4.38 2.14
CA LEU A 117 8.19 3.68 1.07
C LEU A 117 7.36 2.51 0.52
N TRP A 118 6.82 1.65 1.38
CA TRP A 118 6.01 0.49 1.01
C TRP A 118 4.77 0.90 0.22
N LEU A 119 3.99 1.86 0.75
CA LEU A 119 2.79 2.36 0.07
C LEU A 119 3.12 3.03 -1.27
N SER A 120 4.26 3.71 -1.37
CA SER A 120 4.68 4.28 -2.66
C SER A 120 4.99 3.18 -3.68
N ASP A 121 5.65 2.10 -3.26
CA ASP A 121 5.97 0.96 -4.12
C ASP A 121 4.71 0.23 -4.57
N GLU A 122 3.80 -0.07 -3.64
CA GLU A 122 2.50 -0.68 -3.93
C GLU A 122 1.69 0.19 -4.91
N LEU A 123 1.50 1.48 -4.61
CA LEU A 123 0.73 2.37 -5.47
C LEU A 123 1.35 2.51 -6.87
N ILE A 124 2.67 2.67 -6.98
CA ILE A 124 3.34 2.90 -8.26
C ILE A 124 3.51 1.59 -9.05
N ASN A 125 4.13 0.56 -8.47
CA ASN A 125 4.55 -0.63 -9.19
C ASN A 125 3.43 -1.68 -9.29
N VAL A 126 2.62 -1.85 -8.24
CA VAL A 126 1.54 -2.86 -8.23
C VAL A 126 0.27 -2.29 -8.86
N PHE A 127 -0.09 -1.05 -8.52
CA PHE A 127 -1.33 -0.43 -8.99
C PHE A 127 -1.15 0.53 -10.16
N GLY A 128 0.07 0.95 -10.51
CA GLY A 128 0.30 1.84 -11.66
C GLY A 128 -0.15 3.29 -11.45
N VAL A 129 -0.18 3.77 -10.20
CA VAL A 129 -0.52 5.15 -9.87
C VAL A 129 0.62 6.08 -10.29
N THR A 130 0.31 7.02 -11.19
CA THR A 130 1.32 7.94 -11.76
C THR A 130 1.35 9.31 -11.09
N GLU A 131 0.40 9.62 -10.21
CA GLU A 131 0.32 10.90 -9.50
C GLU A 131 0.58 10.71 -8.02
N ARG A 132 1.39 11.59 -7.43
CA ARG A 132 1.67 11.51 -5.99
C ARG A 132 0.38 11.70 -5.21
N LEU A 133 0.10 10.79 -4.30
CA LEU A 133 -1.11 10.83 -3.48
C LEU A 133 -1.17 12.11 -2.63
N THR A 134 -2.28 12.84 -2.75
CA THR A 134 -2.64 14.02 -1.97
C THR A 134 -4.14 14.00 -1.66
N GLY A 135 -4.61 14.89 -0.78
CA GLY A 135 -6.04 15.06 -0.54
C GLY A 135 -6.82 15.51 -1.79
N GLU A 136 -6.18 16.21 -2.73
CA GLU A 136 -6.84 16.77 -3.92
C GLU A 136 -7.14 15.70 -4.98
N ASN A 137 -6.27 14.69 -5.13
CA ASN A 137 -6.44 13.61 -6.10
C ASN A 137 -6.95 12.29 -5.48
N ALA A 138 -7.27 12.31 -4.18
CA ALA A 138 -7.66 11.12 -3.41
C ALA A 138 -8.77 10.31 -4.06
N GLN A 139 -9.86 10.97 -4.49
CA GLN A 139 -11.01 10.26 -5.08
C GLN A 139 -10.69 9.68 -6.47
N GLY A 140 -9.92 10.38 -7.29
CA GLY A 140 -9.48 9.85 -8.59
C GLY A 140 -8.59 8.61 -8.44
N ILE A 141 -7.68 8.63 -7.45
CA ILE A 141 -6.85 7.45 -7.15
C ILE A 141 -7.70 6.33 -6.53
N TYR A 142 -8.70 6.65 -5.69
CA TYR A 142 -9.63 5.65 -5.17
C TYR A 142 -10.35 4.91 -6.29
N ASP A 143 -10.87 5.64 -7.28
CA ASP A 143 -11.57 5.06 -8.43
C ASP A 143 -10.65 4.13 -9.23
N HIS A 144 -9.42 4.57 -9.49
CA HIS A 144 -8.39 3.77 -10.16
C HIS A 144 -8.07 2.48 -9.38
N LEU A 145 -7.86 2.57 -8.07
CA LEU A 145 -7.59 1.39 -7.23
C LEU A 145 -8.80 0.46 -7.19
N GLN A 146 -10.01 1.00 -7.10
CA GLN A 146 -11.24 0.21 -7.08
C GLN A 146 -11.44 -0.55 -8.40
N GLU A 147 -11.15 0.07 -9.54
CA GLU A 147 -11.17 -0.60 -10.85
C GLU A 147 -10.17 -1.76 -10.90
N ARG A 148 -8.93 -1.54 -10.43
CA ARG A 148 -7.91 -2.59 -10.36
C ARG A 148 -8.31 -3.72 -9.43
N LEU A 149 -8.75 -3.42 -8.22
CA LEU A 149 -9.17 -4.41 -7.22
C LEU A 149 -10.39 -5.25 -7.67
N ALA A 150 -11.20 -4.73 -8.60
CA ALA A 150 -12.32 -5.46 -9.20
C ALA A 150 -11.90 -6.37 -10.38
N SER A 151 -10.66 -6.24 -10.87
CA SER A 151 -10.17 -7.02 -12.01
C SER A 151 -9.57 -8.37 -11.58
N PRO A 152 -9.72 -9.44 -12.39
CA PRO A 152 -9.21 -10.78 -12.05
C PRO A 152 -7.71 -10.83 -11.76
N GLU A 153 -6.93 -9.94 -12.36
CA GLU A 153 -5.47 -9.83 -12.18
C GLU A 153 -5.08 -9.45 -10.74
N TYR A 154 -6.00 -8.83 -9.99
CA TYR A 154 -5.80 -8.44 -8.59
C TYR A 154 -6.52 -9.37 -7.60
N ALA A 155 -7.04 -10.51 -8.08
CA ALA A 155 -7.51 -11.56 -7.18
C ALA A 155 -6.33 -12.07 -6.33
N PRO A 156 -6.55 -12.45 -5.05
CA PRO A 156 -5.46 -12.80 -4.13
C PRO A 156 -4.51 -13.87 -4.67
N ARG A 157 -5.04 -14.91 -5.34
CA ARG A 157 -4.22 -15.97 -5.97
C ARG A 157 -3.41 -15.46 -7.17
N ALA A 158 -4.01 -14.61 -8.00
CA ALA A 158 -3.33 -14.03 -9.16
C ALA A 158 -2.15 -13.13 -8.73
N LEU A 159 -2.34 -12.34 -7.68
CA LEU A 159 -1.26 -11.55 -7.08
C LEU A 159 -0.18 -12.42 -6.45
N PHE A 160 -0.56 -13.50 -5.76
CA PHE A 160 0.40 -14.45 -5.17
C PHE A 160 1.33 -15.05 -6.24
N GLU A 161 0.76 -15.48 -7.37
CA GLU A 161 1.51 -15.97 -8.53
C GLU A 161 2.37 -14.87 -9.16
N THR A 162 1.81 -13.66 -9.34
CA THR A 162 2.52 -12.50 -9.92
C THR A 162 3.73 -12.10 -9.08
N PHE A 163 3.64 -12.18 -7.76
CA PHE A 163 4.72 -11.87 -6.84
C PHE A 163 5.75 -13.00 -6.69
N GLY A 164 5.53 -14.17 -7.30
CA GLY A 164 6.46 -15.29 -7.22
C GLY A 164 6.66 -15.80 -5.80
N VAL A 165 5.58 -15.84 -5.00
CA VAL A 165 5.57 -16.38 -3.63
C VAL A 165 5.29 -17.88 -3.65
#